data_AF-A0A1G6H591-F1
#
_entry.id   AF-A0A1G6H591-F1
#
_cell.length_a   1.000
_cell.length_b   1.000
_cell.length_c   1.000
_cell.angle_alpha   90.00
_cell.angle_beta   90.00
_cell.angle_gamma   90.00
#
_symmetry.space_group_name_H-M   'P 1'
#
loop_
_entity.id
_entity.type
_entity.pdbx_description
1 polymer ?
#
loop_
_entity_poly.entity_id
_entity_poly.type
_entity_poly.pdbx_seq_one_letter_code
_entity_poly.pdbx_strand_id
1 'polypeptide(L)'
;MGYTKEEILEKVEDVKLALNDVEEVDEFKAIEAKINDNQKIKNKINDIKKLQKQAVNLQAYGKTEAVKKLDEDIDAIQAEIDALPIVNDYKSQQAIVDHILQTLIGDIDRRVSDVFNQH
;
A
#
# COMPACT_ATOMS: atom_id res chain seq x y z
N MET A 1 -31.01 -15.90 -19.77
CA MET A 1 -30.63 -14.48 -19.77
C MET A 1 -29.18 -14.42 -19.34
N GLY A 2 -28.29 -13.86 -20.15
CA GLY A 2 -26.87 -13.74 -19.83
C GLY A 2 -26.59 -12.40 -19.18
N TYR A 3 -25.50 -12.33 -18.41
CA TYR A 3 -24.97 -11.08 -17.87
C TYR A 3 -24.09 -10.39 -18.91
N THR A 4 -24.14 -9.07 -18.95
CA THR A 4 -23.18 -8.22 -19.66
C THR A 4 -21.87 -8.10 -18.87
N LYS A 5 -20.81 -7.66 -19.55
CA LYS A 5 -19.52 -7.43 -18.89
C LYS A 5 -19.63 -6.35 -17.81
N GLU A 6 -20.40 -5.31 -18.08
CA GLU A 6 -20.67 -4.19 -17.20
C GLU A 6 -21.38 -4.65 -15.92
N GLU A 7 -22.39 -5.51 -16.02
CA GLU A 7 -23.10 -6.08 -14.86
C GLU A 7 -22.21 -6.99 -14.00
N ILE A 8 -21.21 -7.65 -14.59
CA ILE A 8 -20.21 -8.42 -13.82
C ILE A 8 -19.25 -7.48 -13.09
N LEU A 9 -18.85 -6.38 -13.72
CA LEU A 9 -17.98 -5.39 -13.09
C LEU A 9 -18.69 -4.62 -11.96
N GLU A 10 -19.99 -4.37 -12.08
CA GLU A 10 -20.76 -3.76 -10.98
C GLU A 10 -20.72 -4.60 -9.69
N LYS A 11 -20.63 -5.93 -9.79
CA LYS A 11 -20.49 -6.79 -8.61
C LYS A 11 -19.19 -6.56 -7.84
N VAL A 12 -18.17 -5.95 -8.46
CA VAL A 12 -16.95 -5.55 -7.76
C VAL A 12 -17.22 -4.42 -6.76
N GLU A 13 -18.18 -3.54 -7.06
CA GLU A 13 -18.60 -2.49 -6.13
C GLU A 13 -19.28 -3.08 -4.88
N ASP A 14 -20.08 -4.14 -5.04
CA ASP A 14 -20.67 -4.86 -3.91
C ASP A 14 -19.59 -5.48 -3.02
N VAL A 15 -18.55 -6.07 -3.62
CA VAL A 15 -17.40 -6.63 -2.91
C VAL A 15 -16.64 -5.54 -2.16
N LYS A 16 -16.44 -4.38 -2.78
CA LYS A 16 -15.79 -3.22 -2.13
C LYS A 16 -16.57 -2.75 -0.90
N LEU A 17 -17.89 -2.67 -1.00
CA LEU A 17 -18.75 -2.29 0.12
C LEU A 17 -18.68 -3.34 1.23
N ALA A 18 -18.78 -4.62 0.90
CA ALA A 18 -18.69 -5.70 1.87
C ALA A 18 -17.33 -5.74 2.60
N LEU A 19 -16.23 -5.43 1.90
CA LEU A 19 -14.90 -5.34 2.51
C LEU A 19 -14.80 -4.22 3.54
N ASN A 20 -15.59 -3.15 3.42
CA ASN A 20 -15.61 -2.11 4.45
C ASN A 20 -16.20 -2.59 5.77
N ASP A 21 -17.02 -3.63 5.76
CA ASP A 21 -17.66 -4.18 6.96
C ASP A 21 -16.80 -5.30 7.62
N VAL A 22 -15.63 -5.59 7.06
CA VAL A 22 -14.67 -6.55 7.61
C VAL A 22 -13.89 -5.89 8.75
N GLU A 23 -13.90 -6.51 9.92
CA GLU A 23 -13.28 -5.97 11.15
C GLU A 23 -11.81 -5.58 10.94
N GLU A 24 -11.04 -6.45 10.29
CA GLU A 24 -9.62 -6.21 10.00
C GLU A 24 -9.39 -4.99 9.08
N VAL A 25 -10.33 -4.72 8.17
CA VAL A 25 -10.28 -3.55 7.29
C VAL A 25 -10.57 -2.26 8.07
N ASP A 26 -11.50 -2.31 9.04
CA ASP A 26 -11.79 -1.17 9.90
C ASP A 26 -10.67 -0.89 10.91
N GLU A 27 -10.04 -1.92 11.48
CA GLU A 27 -8.83 -1.79 12.29
C GLU A 27 -7.68 -1.15 11.50
N PHE A 28 -7.48 -1.59 10.25
CA PHE A 28 -6.48 -1.03 9.36
C PHE A 28 -6.74 0.47 9.10
N LYS A 29 -7.97 0.86 8.74
CA LYS A 29 -8.34 2.28 8.54
C LYS A 29 -8.08 3.13 9.78
N ALA A 30 -8.37 2.60 10.97
CA ALA A 30 -8.17 3.32 12.22
C ALA A 30 -6.68 3.59 12.49
N ILE A 31 -5.80 2.62 12.21
CA ILE A 31 -4.36 2.80 12.36
C ILE A 31 -3.79 3.68 11.24
N GLU A 32 -4.28 3.53 10.01
CA GLU A 32 -3.93 4.40 8.89
C GLU A 32 -4.24 5.87 9.22
N ALA A 33 -5.41 6.18 9.77
CA ALA A 33 -5.78 7.52 10.19
C ALA A 33 -4.79 8.08 11.23
N LYS A 34 -4.41 7.28 12.23
CA LYS A 34 -3.42 7.69 13.25
C LYS A 34 -2.04 7.96 12.66
N ILE A 35 -1.59 7.16 11.69
CA ILE A 35 -0.33 7.41 10.97
C ILE A 35 -0.43 8.69 10.16
N ASN A 36 -1.52 8.86 9.41
CA ASN A 36 -1.74 10.02 8.58
C ASN A 36 -1.76 11.30 9.42
N ASP A 37 -2.31 11.29 10.63
CA ASP A 37 -2.34 12.44 11.53
C ASP A 37 -1.05 12.65 12.34
N ASN A 38 -0.11 11.71 12.29
CA ASN A 38 1.14 11.82 13.02
C ASN A 38 2.08 12.86 12.39
N GLN A 39 2.18 14.03 13.04
CA GLN A 39 3.00 15.14 12.55
C GLN A 39 4.49 14.79 12.44
N LYS A 40 5.02 13.93 13.31
CA LYS A 40 6.43 13.50 13.25
C LYS A 40 6.69 12.67 12.00
N ILE A 41 5.80 11.73 11.68
CA ILE A 41 5.88 10.91 10.46
C ILE A 41 5.73 11.81 9.23
N LYS A 42 4.71 12.69 9.20
CA LYS A 42 4.49 13.66 8.12
C LYS A 42 5.74 14.50 7.82
N ASN A 43 6.38 15.04 8.86
CA ASN A 43 7.59 15.86 8.69
C ASN A 43 8.73 15.04 8.09
N LYS A 44 8.99 13.82 8.60
CA LYS A 44 10.02 12.93 8.07
C LYS A 44 9.78 12.53 6.62
N ILE A 45 8.54 12.19 6.26
CA ILE A 45 8.16 11.90 4.86
C ILE A 45 8.39 13.12 3.95
N ASN A 46 8.08 14.33 4.44
CA ASN A 46 8.33 15.54 3.67
C ASN A 46 9.83 15.79 3.45
N ASP A 47 10.66 15.46 4.43
CA ASP A 47 12.11 15.57 4.29
C ASP A 47 12.67 14.53 3.31
N ILE A 48 12.21 13.28 3.37
CA ILE A 48 12.51 12.24 2.37
C ILE A 48 12.15 12.74 0.96
N LYS A 49 10.96 13.30 0.75
CA LYS A 49 10.52 13.82 -0.56
C LYS A 49 11.44 14.94 -1.08
N LYS A 50 11.94 15.82 -0.20
CA LYS A 50 12.90 16.86 -0.59
C LYS A 50 14.23 16.26 -1.01
N LEU A 51 14.75 15.28 -0.25
CA LEU A 51 16.00 14.59 -0.55
C LEU A 51 15.89 13.81 -1.87
N GLN A 52 14.79 13.09 -2.11
CA GLN A 52 14.54 12.39 -3.37
C GLN A 52 14.53 13.34 -4.57
N LYS A 53 13.89 14.51 -4.45
CA LYS A 53 13.91 15.54 -5.50
C LYS A 53 15.32 16.06 -5.77
N GLN A 54 16.12 16.25 -4.71
CA GLN A 54 17.52 16.64 -4.84
C GLN A 54 18.36 15.55 -5.50
N ALA A 55 18.14 14.28 -5.14
CA ALA A 55 18.82 13.13 -5.72
C ALA A 55 18.55 13.03 -7.22
N VAL A 56 17.29 13.13 -7.66
CA VAL A 56 16.91 13.16 -9.09
C VAL A 56 17.63 14.29 -9.83
N ASN A 57 17.68 15.49 -9.23
CA ASN A 57 18.39 16.62 -9.82
C ASN A 57 19.91 16.34 -9.94
N LEU A 58 20.56 15.84 -8.89
CA LEU A 58 22.00 15.54 -8.89
C LEU A 58 22.36 14.39 -9.86
N GLN A 59 21.49 13.39 -9.97
CA GLN A 59 21.62 12.29 -10.91
C GLN A 59 21.60 12.81 -12.35
N ALA A 60 20.74 13.77 -12.68
CA ALA A 60 20.70 14.41 -14.00
C ALA A 60 22.02 15.13 -14.36
N TYR A 61 22.81 15.54 -13.36
CA TYR A 61 24.14 16.15 -13.54
C TYR A 61 25.29 15.15 -13.37
N GLY A 62 25.02 13.84 -13.25
CA GLY A 62 26.04 12.80 -13.11
C GLY A 62 26.81 12.81 -11.78
N LYS A 63 26.27 13.45 -10.73
CA LYS A 63 26.93 13.58 -9.41
C LYS A 63 26.69 12.37 -8.51
N THR A 64 27.19 11.20 -8.91
CA THR A 64 26.92 9.90 -8.27
C THR A 64 27.25 9.86 -6.77
N GLU A 65 28.41 10.37 -6.35
CA GLU A 65 28.81 10.38 -4.93
C GLU A 65 27.87 11.23 -4.06
N ALA A 66 27.32 12.32 -4.61
CA ALA A 66 26.39 13.16 -3.89
C ALA A 66 25.00 12.53 -3.80
N VAL A 67 24.56 11.83 -4.85
CA VAL A 67 23.32 11.03 -4.84
C VAL A 67 23.40 9.96 -3.77
N LYS A 68 24.51 9.21 -3.70
CA LYS A 68 24.71 8.15 -2.72
C LYS A 68 24.56 8.66 -1.26
N LYS A 69 25.11 9.83 -0.95
CA LYS A 69 24.94 10.43 0.38
C LYS A 69 23.49 10.78 0.70
N LEU A 70 22.74 11.29 -0.29
CA LEU A 70 21.32 11.57 -0.09
C LEU A 70 20.52 10.27 0.11
N ASP A 71 20.87 9.19 -0.58
CA ASP A 71 20.25 7.88 -0.38
C ASP A 71 20.53 7.36 1.05
N GLU A 72 21.76 7.50 1.54
CA GLU A 72 22.12 7.17 2.93
C GLU A 72 21.32 8.00 3.96
N ASP A 73 21.12 9.30 3.70
CA ASP A 73 20.30 10.17 4.54
C ASP A 73 18.80 9.78 4.49
N ILE A 74 18.29 9.39 3.32
CA ILE A 74 16.92 8.88 3.16
C ILE A 74 16.74 7.59 3.96
N ASP A 75 17.67 6.65 3.82
CA ASP A 75 17.65 5.37 4.53
C ASP A 75 17.68 5.56 6.05
N ALA A 76 18.47 6.51 6.54
CA ALA A 76 18.48 6.86 7.95
C ALA A 76 17.12 7.39 8.45
N ILE A 77 16.49 8.31 7.70
CA ILE A 77 15.17 8.82 8.05
C ILE A 77 14.10 7.72 7.96
N GLN A 78 14.19 6.85 6.96
CA GLN A 78 13.30 5.70 6.78
C GLN A 78 13.40 4.75 7.98
N ALA A 79 14.62 4.43 8.43
CA ALA A 79 14.85 3.61 9.62
C ALA A 79 14.27 4.25 10.89
N GLU A 80 14.36 5.58 11.02
CA GLU A 80 13.72 6.29 12.13
C GLU A 80 12.19 6.27 12.09
N ILE A 81 11.58 6.25 10.90
CA ILE A 81 10.13 6.05 10.75
C ILE A 81 9.77 4.61 11.13
N ASP A 82 10.51 3.64 10.60
CA ASP A 82 10.26 2.21 10.80
C ASP A 82 10.43 1.77 12.26
N ALA A 83 11.30 2.45 13.02
CA ALA A 83 11.45 2.20 14.45
C ALA A 83 10.26 2.67 15.30
N LEU A 84 9.30 3.42 14.74
CA LEU A 84 8.13 3.89 15.49
C LEU A 84 7.14 2.72 15.71
N PRO A 85 6.67 2.48 16.95
CA PRO A 85 5.73 1.39 17.24
C PRO A 85 4.48 1.40 16.36
N ILE A 86 3.89 2.58 16.15
CA ILE A 86 2.71 2.76 15.31
C ILE A 86 2.92 2.32 13.86
N VAL A 87 4.15 2.41 13.34
CA VAL A 87 4.48 1.98 11.97
C VAL A 87 4.53 0.46 11.89
N ASN A 88 5.02 -0.21 12.94
CA ASN A 88 4.99 -1.67 13.02
C ASN A 88 3.55 -2.19 13.12
N ASP A 89 2.71 -1.53 13.93
CA ASP A 89 1.28 -1.88 14.03
C ASP A 89 0.58 -1.73 12.68
N TYR A 90 0.85 -0.64 11.96
CA TYR A 90 0.32 -0.41 10.61
C TYR A 90 0.80 -1.48 9.62
N LYS A 91 2.10 -1.81 9.59
CA LYS A 91 2.63 -2.85 8.71
C LYS A 91 1.99 -4.21 8.99
N SER A 92 1.77 -4.54 10.26
CA SER A 92 1.09 -5.78 10.65
C SER A 92 -0.34 -5.82 10.14
N GLN A 93 -1.11 -4.74 10.32
CA GLN A 93 -2.49 -4.66 9.85
C GLN A 93 -2.59 -4.63 8.33
N GLN A 94 -1.67 -3.94 7.67
CA GLN A 94 -1.55 -3.94 6.22
C GLN A 94 -1.36 -5.37 5.68
N ALA A 95 -0.46 -6.15 6.29
CA ALA A 95 -0.22 -7.53 5.89
C ALA A 95 -1.48 -8.42 6.04
N ILE A 96 -2.29 -8.19 7.08
CA ILE A 96 -3.56 -8.90 7.29
C ILE A 96 -4.55 -8.55 6.16
N VAL A 97 -4.75 -7.26 5.88
CA VAL A 97 -5.65 -6.82 4.80
C VAL A 97 -5.17 -7.30 3.43
N ASP A 98 -3.86 -7.23 3.16
CA ASP A 98 -3.26 -7.74 1.92
C ASP A 98 -3.52 -9.24 1.75
N HIS A 99 -3.41 -10.02 2.82
CA HIS A 99 -3.73 -11.45 2.79
C HIS A 99 -5.20 -11.72 2.48
N ILE A 100 -6.12 -10.93 3.05
CA ILE A 100 -7.57 -11.02 2.74
C ILE A 100 -7.80 -10.76 1.25
N LEU A 101 -7.23 -9.68 0.71
CA LEU A 101 -7.35 -9.32 -0.70
C LEU A 101 -6.76 -10.39 -1.61
N GLN A 102 -5.56 -10.89 -1.30
CA GLN A 102 -4.91 -11.94 -2.09
C GLN A 102 -5.71 -13.25 -2.08
N THR A 103 -6.27 -13.63 -0.93
CA THR A 103 -7.12 -14.82 -0.81
C THR A 103 -8.37 -14.68 -1.67
N LEU A 104 -9.04 -13.53 -1.59
CA LEU A 104 -10.22 -13.24 -2.40
C LEU A 104 -9.93 -13.29 -3.89
N ILE A 105 -8.84 -12.64 -4.33
CA ILE A 105 -8.41 -12.64 -5.73
C ILE A 105 -8.12 -14.07 -6.21
N GLY A 106 -7.39 -14.86 -5.40
CA GLY A 106 -7.07 -16.25 -5.73
C GLY A 106 -8.32 -17.15 -5.82
N ASP A 107 -9.29 -16.95 -4.93
CA ASP A 107 -10.54 -17.70 -4.94
C ASP A 107 -11.42 -17.34 -6.16
N ILE A 108 -11.47 -16.05 -6.53
CA ILE A 108 -12.14 -15.60 -7.75
C ILE A 108 -11.45 -16.23 -8.97
N ASP A 109 -10.12 -16.10 -9.07
CA ASP A 109 -9.35 -16.62 -10.19
C ASP A 109 -9.57 -18.12 -10.38
N ARG A 110 -9.49 -18.91 -9.31
CA ARG A 110 -9.71 -20.36 -9.35
C ARG A 110 -11.13 -20.71 -9.79
N ARG A 111 -12.15 -20.18 -9.12
CA ARG A 111 -13.56 -20.54 -9.37
C ARG A 111 -14.04 -20.08 -10.73
N VAL A 112 -13.56 -18.94 -11.21
CA VAL A 112 -13.90 -18.41 -12.54
C VAL A 112 -13.14 -19.18 -13.62
N SER A 113 -11.86 -19.51 -13.40
CA SER A 113 -11.09 -20.33 -14.34
C SER A 113 -11.68 -21.74 -14.52
N ASP A 114 -12.24 -22.34 -13.47
CA ASP A 114 -12.94 -23.63 -13.57
C ASP A 114 -14.14 -23.59 -14.54
N VAL A 115 -14.79 -22.44 -14.71
CA VAL A 115 -15.89 -22.27 -15.67
C VAL A 115 -15.38 -22.34 -17.12
N PHE A 116 -14.17 -21.84 -17.37
CA PHE A 116 -13.55 -21.86 -18.71
C PHE A 116 -12.89 -23.20 -19.04
N ASN A 117 -12.45 -23.94 -18.03
CA ASN A 117 -11.69 -25.20 -18.18
C ASN A 117 -12.56 -26.47 -18.08
N GLN A 118 -13.89 -26.37 -18.09
CA GLN A 118 -14.84 -27.50 -18.07
C GLN A 118 -15.01 -28.23 -19.43
N HIS A 119 -13.92 -28.39 -20.20
CA HIS A 119 -13.88 -29.21 -21.42
C HIS A 119 -12.79 -30.27 -21.36
#